data_AF-W6LEW9-F1
#
_entry.id   AF-W6LEW9-F1
#
_cell.length_a   1.000
_cell.length_b   1.000
_cell.length_c   1.000
_cell.angle_alpha   90.00
_cell.angle_beta   90.00
_cell.angle_gamma   90.00
#
_symmetry.space_group_name_H-M   'P 1'
#
loop_
_entity.id
_entity.type
_entity.pdbx_description
1 polymer ?
#
loop_
_entity_poly.entity_id
_entity_poly.type
_entity_poly.pdbx_seq_one_letter_code
_entity_poly.pdbx_strand_id
1 'polypeptide(L)'
;MEMDDDVEERLQLHSEVMSLRKELELVKEDEARLRVQLRNSKKLVNEFDPQVAKLVSVLEDEAQQSQLHKLWEEECQALNPDEMDWSTIDVTNLNERVYDVRKMYMLASEKADMLYADKDAKINNHTDNREQGKAKLKERFEEDMEGLNELRTRLKQIKDEHLFHQHRGTARVANRNLVSDERKKIDRQNRVGNIEVRTSAKVDALKSSLTELMEECKVLKKQLDESQRISDERKKALEESLKKMQDEGTEARDMRQVLEEEKEELSTLKSDLQGVLFYVRAAKREEEIF
;
A
#
# COMPACT_ATOMS: atom_id res chain seq x y z
N MET A 1 16.24 -9.80 61.57
CA MET A 1 15.70 -10.51 60.40
C MET A 1 14.46 -9.79 59.90
N GLU A 2 13.36 -9.69 60.64
CA GLU A 2 12.16 -8.97 60.13
C GLU A 2 12.37 -7.47 59.82
N MET A 3 13.28 -6.76 60.50
CA MET A 3 13.54 -5.33 60.21
C MET A 3 14.46 -5.09 59.00
N ASP A 4 15.26 -6.07 58.58
CA ASP A 4 16.14 -5.91 57.42
C ASP A 4 15.36 -6.14 56.12
N ASP A 5 14.45 -7.11 56.11
CA ASP A 5 13.56 -7.38 54.98
C ASP A 5 12.60 -6.20 54.72
N ASP A 6 12.06 -5.57 55.78
CA ASP A 6 11.17 -4.41 55.70
C ASP A 6 11.88 -3.14 55.17
N VAL A 7 13.20 -3.05 55.36
CA VAL A 7 14.04 -1.97 54.82
C VAL A 7 14.41 -2.22 53.36
N GLU A 8 14.70 -3.47 52.97
CA GLU A 8 14.94 -3.83 51.57
C GLU A 8 13.70 -3.64 50.70
N GLU A 9 12.51 -4.03 51.17
CA GLU A 9 11.25 -3.77 50.45
C GLU A 9 11.00 -2.28 50.24
N ARG A 10 11.26 -1.45 51.25
CA ARG A 10 11.11 0.02 51.12
C ARG A 10 12.12 0.63 50.15
N LEU A 11 13.33 0.08 50.08
CA LEU A 11 14.35 0.52 49.11
C LEU A 11 14.00 0.09 47.68
N GLN A 12 13.46 -1.11 47.49
CA GLN A 12 12.95 -1.58 46.21
C GLN A 12 11.79 -0.71 45.73
N LEU A 13 10.78 -0.47 46.59
CA LEU A 13 9.66 0.43 46.29
C LEU A 13 10.14 1.85 45.98
N HIS A 14 11.12 2.38 46.69
CA HIS A 14 11.69 3.69 46.39
C HIS A 14 12.40 3.70 45.03
N SER A 15 13.09 2.62 44.66
CA SER A 15 13.74 2.49 43.35
C SER A 15 12.73 2.44 42.20
N GLU A 16 11.62 1.72 42.39
CA GLU A 16 10.50 1.63 41.45
C GLU A 16 9.76 2.96 41.32
N VAL A 17 9.52 3.66 42.43
CA VAL A 17 8.93 5.01 42.38
C VAL A 17 9.84 5.98 41.62
N MET A 18 11.16 5.84 41.75
CA MET A 18 12.11 6.67 41.03
C MET A 18 12.22 6.30 39.54
N SER A 19 12.07 5.02 39.16
CA SER A 19 11.99 4.62 37.75
C SER A 19 10.70 5.11 37.10
N LEU A 20 9.56 4.90 37.76
CA LEU A 20 8.24 5.37 37.29
C LEU A 20 8.20 6.88 37.11
N ARG A 21 8.88 7.66 37.96
CA ARG A 21 8.98 9.12 37.79
C ARG A 21 9.76 9.52 36.53
N LYS A 22 10.84 8.80 36.21
CA LYS A 22 11.64 9.06 34.99
C LYS A 22 10.86 8.67 33.74
N GLU A 23 10.16 7.54 33.77
CA GLU A 23 9.29 7.11 32.67
C GLU A 23 8.17 8.12 32.43
N LEU A 24 7.54 8.61 33.50
CA LEU A 24 6.49 9.63 33.41
C LEU A 24 7.01 10.95 32.85
N GLU A 25 8.26 11.32 33.13
CA GLU A 25 8.90 12.51 32.56
C GLU A 25 9.17 12.34 31.06
N LEU A 26 9.67 11.17 30.64
CA LEU A 26 9.83 10.83 29.22
C LEU A 26 8.50 10.84 28.45
N VAL A 27 7.46 10.25 29.03
CA VAL A 27 6.12 10.23 28.42
C VAL A 27 5.58 11.65 28.25
N LYS A 28 5.83 12.56 29.20
CA LYS A 28 5.44 13.97 29.07
C LYS A 28 6.22 14.70 27.98
N GLU A 29 7.51 14.43 27.84
CA GLU A 29 8.32 15.00 26.76
C GLU A 29 7.85 14.53 25.38
N ASP A 30 7.52 13.25 25.26
CA ASP A 30 7.00 12.68 24.01
C ASP A 30 5.58 13.15 23.69
N GLU A 31 4.71 13.28 24.70
CA GLU A 31 3.40 13.90 24.54
C GLU A 31 3.52 15.36 24.04
N ALA A 32 4.45 16.13 24.61
CA ALA A 32 4.71 17.50 24.17
C ALA A 32 5.23 17.54 22.72
N ARG A 33 6.15 16.63 22.35
CA ARG A 33 6.68 16.49 20.99
C ARG A 33 5.58 16.13 19.99
N LEU A 34 4.75 15.14 20.31
CA LEU A 34 3.62 14.71 19.47
C LEU A 34 2.58 15.83 19.31
N ARG A 35 2.29 16.59 20.38
CA ARG A 35 1.41 17.77 20.30
C ARG A 35 1.96 18.83 19.35
N VAL A 36 3.27 19.07 19.35
CA VAL A 36 3.90 20.01 18.42
C VAL A 36 3.84 19.50 16.99
N GLN A 37 4.14 18.21 16.75
CA GLN A 37 4.02 17.59 15.43
C GLN A 37 2.59 17.65 14.90
N LEU A 38 1.59 17.37 15.74
CA LEU A 38 0.17 17.42 15.35
C LEU A 38 -0.31 18.85 15.08
N ARG A 39 0.23 19.86 15.77
CA ARG A 39 -0.05 21.26 15.43
C ARG A 39 0.60 21.66 14.11
N ASN A 40 1.82 21.22 13.85
CA ASN A 40 2.52 21.52 12.60
C ASN A 40 1.85 20.85 11.40
N SER A 41 1.44 19.59 11.53
CA SER A 41 0.69 18.90 10.48
C SER A 41 -0.67 19.57 10.23
N LYS A 42 -1.40 19.97 11.28
CA LYS A 42 -2.65 20.74 11.11
C LYS A 42 -2.44 22.08 10.42
N LYS A 43 -1.33 22.78 10.68
CA LYS A 43 -1.00 24.03 9.97
C LYS A 43 -0.74 23.78 8.49
N LEU A 44 0.05 22.76 8.16
CA LEU A 44 0.30 22.33 6.79
C LEU A 44 -0.99 21.95 6.07
N VAL A 45 -1.84 21.13 6.68
CA VAL A 45 -3.15 20.77 6.12
C VAL A 45 -3.97 22.02 5.89
N ASN A 46 -4.14 22.89 6.88
CA ASN A 46 -4.94 24.11 6.71
C ASN A 46 -4.39 25.10 5.66
N GLU A 47 -3.09 25.06 5.37
CA GLU A 47 -2.46 25.90 4.35
C GLU A 47 -2.66 25.36 2.93
N PHE A 48 -2.53 24.04 2.75
CA PHE A 48 -2.57 23.39 1.44
C PHE A 48 -3.96 22.88 1.05
N ASP A 49 -4.78 22.44 2.00
CA ASP A 49 -6.14 21.92 1.77
C ASP A 49 -7.05 22.89 0.98
N PRO A 50 -7.12 24.21 1.28
CA PRO A 50 -7.90 25.13 0.47
C PRO A 50 -7.33 25.37 -0.93
N GLN A 51 -6.02 25.14 -1.15
CA GLN A 51 -5.42 25.23 -2.48
C GLN A 51 -5.72 23.98 -3.30
N VAL A 52 -5.62 22.81 -2.69
CA VAL A 52 -5.99 21.53 -3.32
C VAL A 52 -7.48 21.52 -3.67
N ALA A 53 -8.36 21.93 -2.74
CA ALA A 53 -9.80 21.99 -3.00
C ALA A 53 -10.15 22.91 -4.18
N LYS A 54 -9.49 24.08 -4.29
CA LYS A 54 -9.65 24.97 -5.45
C LYS A 54 -9.14 24.35 -6.73
N LEU A 55 -7.98 23.67 -6.69
CA LEU A 55 -7.42 23.04 -7.87
C LEU A 55 -8.32 21.90 -8.37
N VAL A 56 -8.86 21.10 -7.44
CA VAL A 56 -9.83 20.04 -7.73
C VAL A 56 -11.09 20.63 -8.37
N SER A 57 -11.67 21.70 -7.81
CA SER A 57 -12.85 22.31 -8.43
C SER A 57 -12.56 22.85 -9.84
N VAL A 58 -11.39 23.48 -10.05
CA VAL A 58 -10.99 23.96 -11.39
C VAL A 58 -10.84 22.80 -12.37
N LEU A 59 -10.23 21.69 -11.96
CA LEU A 59 -10.07 20.52 -12.81
C LEU A 59 -11.40 19.80 -13.08
N GLU A 60 -12.30 19.78 -12.11
CA GLU A 60 -13.68 19.27 -12.28
C GLU A 60 -14.48 20.15 -13.24
N ASP A 61 -14.39 21.48 -13.09
CA ASP A 61 -15.02 22.44 -14.00
C ASP A 61 -14.44 22.33 -15.42
N GLU A 62 -13.12 22.18 -15.57
CA GLU A 62 -12.46 21.93 -16.86
C GLU A 62 -12.85 20.59 -17.47
N ALA A 63 -13.02 19.55 -16.65
CA ALA A 63 -13.51 18.24 -17.11
C ALA A 63 -14.97 18.29 -17.57
N GLN A 64 -15.84 19.02 -16.85
CA GLN A 64 -17.24 19.25 -17.25
C GLN A 64 -17.35 20.15 -18.48
N GLN A 65 -16.48 21.16 -18.61
CA GLN A 65 -16.44 22.03 -19.78
C GLN A 65 -15.71 21.42 -20.97
N SER A 66 -15.06 20.27 -20.78
CA SER A 66 -14.33 19.55 -21.81
C SER A 66 -15.22 19.33 -23.02
N GLN A 67 -14.67 19.65 -24.18
CA GLN A 67 -15.35 19.45 -25.46
C GLN A 67 -15.79 18.00 -25.66
N LEU A 68 -15.04 17.04 -25.09
CA LEU A 68 -15.38 15.63 -25.13
C LEU A 68 -16.61 15.30 -24.27
N HIS A 69 -16.75 15.93 -23.11
CA HIS A 69 -17.91 15.72 -22.23
C HIS A 69 -19.17 16.32 -22.86
N LYS A 70 -19.08 17.52 -23.45
CA LYS A 70 -20.19 18.14 -24.17
C LYS A 70 -20.64 17.32 -25.38
N LEU A 71 -19.69 16.83 -26.19
CA LEU A 71 -20.01 15.96 -27.33
C LEU A 71 -20.63 14.63 -26.85
N TRP A 72 -20.17 14.08 -25.74
CA TRP A 72 -20.75 12.88 -25.14
C TRP A 72 -22.17 13.11 -24.62
N GLU A 73 -22.43 14.21 -23.91
CA GLU A 73 -23.77 14.57 -23.45
C GLU A 73 -24.73 14.83 -24.62
N GLU A 74 -24.28 15.53 -25.66
CA GLU A 74 -25.04 15.77 -26.89
C GLU A 74 -25.35 14.46 -27.63
N GLU A 75 -24.39 13.54 -27.76
CA GLU A 75 -24.61 12.22 -28.35
C GLU A 75 -25.54 11.35 -27.48
N CYS A 76 -25.40 11.36 -26.16
CA CYS A 76 -26.27 10.63 -25.25
C CYS A 76 -27.72 11.13 -25.29
N GLN A 77 -27.94 12.45 -25.45
CA GLN A 77 -29.27 13.02 -25.64
C GLN A 77 -29.84 12.70 -27.03
N ALA A 78 -29.02 12.73 -28.08
CA ALA A 78 -29.48 12.43 -29.45
C ALA A 78 -29.78 10.94 -29.69
N LEU A 79 -29.07 10.03 -29.02
CA LEU A 79 -29.23 8.57 -29.11
C LEU A 79 -29.98 7.98 -27.91
N ASN A 80 -30.74 8.81 -27.18
CA ASN A 80 -31.52 8.39 -26.03
C ASN A 80 -32.58 7.35 -26.46
N PRO A 81 -32.48 6.06 -26.04
CA PRO A 81 -33.36 4.99 -26.53
C PRO A 81 -34.85 5.24 -26.29
N ASP A 82 -35.16 6.06 -25.28
CA ASP A 82 -36.51 6.39 -24.83
C ASP A 82 -37.17 7.53 -25.65
N GLU A 83 -36.38 8.39 -26.30
CA GLU A 83 -36.85 9.55 -27.08
C GLU A 83 -36.61 9.40 -28.59
N MET A 84 -35.85 8.39 -29.01
CA MET A 84 -35.47 8.17 -30.40
C MET A 84 -36.59 7.47 -31.19
N ASP A 85 -36.89 8.00 -32.38
CA ASP A 85 -37.89 7.41 -33.28
C ASP A 85 -37.29 6.21 -34.05
N TRP A 86 -37.50 5.01 -33.52
CA TRP A 86 -36.99 3.73 -34.04
C TRP A 86 -37.36 3.46 -35.50
N SER A 87 -38.36 4.17 -36.04
CA SER A 87 -38.79 4.07 -37.44
C SER A 87 -37.76 4.65 -38.45
N THR A 88 -36.82 5.48 -37.99
CA THR A 88 -35.79 6.10 -38.84
C THR A 88 -34.50 5.27 -38.95
N ILE A 89 -34.37 4.19 -38.19
CA ILE A 89 -33.17 3.34 -38.22
C ILE A 89 -33.28 2.36 -39.38
N ASP A 90 -32.45 2.56 -40.40
CA ASP A 90 -32.32 1.62 -41.49
C ASP A 90 -31.61 0.32 -41.03
N VAL A 91 -32.41 -0.73 -40.86
CA VAL A 91 -31.95 -2.06 -40.42
C VAL A 91 -31.13 -2.76 -41.52
N THR A 92 -31.31 -2.37 -42.78
CA THR A 92 -30.61 -3.01 -43.91
C THR A 92 -29.11 -2.73 -43.88
N ASN A 93 -28.70 -1.59 -43.33
CA ASN A 93 -27.29 -1.21 -43.22
C ASN A 93 -26.68 -1.41 -41.81
N LEU A 94 -27.31 -2.25 -40.98
CA LEU A 94 -26.85 -2.52 -39.62
C LEU A 94 -25.47 -3.22 -39.59
N ASN A 95 -25.25 -4.16 -40.52
CA ASN A 95 -24.00 -4.93 -40.56
C ASN A 95 -22.77 -4.07 -40.89
N GLU A 96 -22.87 -3.13 -41.83
CA GLU A 96 -21.76 -2.23 -42.16
C GLU A 96 -21.49 -1.25 -41.03
N ARG A 97 -22.56 -0.69 -40.41
CA ARG A 97 -22.42 0.19 -39.24
C ARG A 97 -21.75 -0.51 -38.05
N VAL A 98 -22.13 -1.75 -37.76
CA VAL A 98 -21.50 -2.54 -36.68
C VAL A 98 -20.04 -2.84 -37.02
N TYR A 99 -19.72 -3.12 -38.28
CA TYR A 99 -18.35 -3.32 -38.73
C TYR A 99 -17.49 -2.07 -38.57
N ASP A 100 -18.00 -0.91 -38.99
CA ASP A 100 -17.30 0.38 -38.89
C ASP A 100 -17.11 0.81 -37.43
N VAL A 101 -18.12 0.64 -36.59
CA VAL A 101 -18.02 0.90 -35.14
C VAL A 101 -16.99 -0.01 -34.48
N ARG A 102 -16.95 -1.31 -34.83
CA ARG A 102 -15.92 -2.22 -34.33
C ARG A 102 -14.53 -1.76 -34.74
N LYS A 103 -14.35 -1.32 -35.99
CA LYS A 103 -13.06 -0.80 -36.48
C LYS A 103 -12.63 0.46 -35.72
N MET A 104 -13.56 1.39 -35.50
CA MET A 104 -13.30 2.61 -34.72
C MET A 104 -12.97 2.29 -33.26
N TYR A 105 -13.67 1.33 -32.65
CA TYR A 105 -13.40 0.87 -31.29
C TYR A 105 -12.02 0.23 -31.17
N MET A 106 -11.63 -0.63 -32.12
CA MET A 106 -10.28 -1.22 -32.14
C MET A 106 -9.20 -0.15 -32.24
N LEU A 107 -9.34 0.84 -33.13
CA LEU A 107 -8.40 1.95 -33.25
C LEU A 107 -8.33 2.81 -31.98
N ALA A 108 -9.47 3.04 -31.33
CA ALA A 108 -9.52 3.76 -30.05
C ALA A 108 -8.83 2.97 -28.93
N SER A 109 -9.03 1.64 -28.88
CA SER A 109 -8.36 0.74 -27.94
C SER A 109 -6.84 0.77 -28.13
N GLU A 110 -6.36 0.60 -29.37
CA GLU A 110 -4.93 0.67 -29.69
C GLU A 110 -4.32 2.02 -29.27
N LYS A 111 -5.05 3.11 -29.49
CA LYS A 111 -4.60 4.45 -29.08
C LYS A 111 -4.58 4.62 -27.56
N ALA A 112 -5.55 4.05 -26.85
CA ALA A 112 -5.55 4.02 -25.39
C ALA A 112 -4.35 3.22 -24.86
N ASP A 113 -4.10 2.03 -25.42
CA ASP A 113 -2.97 1.18 -25.04
C ASP A 113 -1.62 1.89 -25.25
N MET A 114 -1.46 2.62 -26.37
CA MET A 114 -0.27 3.45 -26.61
C MET A 114 -0.10 4.55 -25.56
N LEU A 115 -1.19 5.21 -25.15
CA LEU A 115 -1.13 6.26 -24.12
C LEU A 115 -0.79 5.69 -22.74
N TYR A 116 -1.30 4.51 -22.40
CA TYR A 116 -0.93 3.81 -21.17
C TYR A 116 0.54 3.40 -21.18
N ALA A 117 1.02 2.83 -22.29
CA ALA A 117 2.42 2.47 -22.44
C ALA A 117 3.38 3.68 -22.31
N ASP A 118 3.04 4.83 -22.90
CA ASP A 118 3.84 6.06 -22.77
C ASP A 118 3.83 6.60 -21.32
N LYS A 119 2.68 6.52 -20.63
CA LYS A 119 2.59 6.88 -19.21
C LYS A 119 3.47 5.96 -18.34
N ASP A 120 3.39 4.66 -18.56
CA ASP A 120 4.19 3.69 -17.80
C ASP A 120 5.69 3.90 -18.04
N ALA A 121 6.10 4.17 -19.29
CA ALA A 121 7.48 4.51 -19.60
C ALA A 121 7.96 5.78 -18.87
N LYS A 122 7.12 6.83 -18.79
CA LYS A 122 7.45 8.05 -18.03
C LYS A 122 7.56 7.80 -16.53
N ILE A 123 6.66 7.00 -15.97
CA ILE A 123 6.69 6.63 -14.55
C ILE A 123 7.95 5.82 -14.23
N ASN A 124 8.29 4.86 -15.07
CA ASN A 124 9.50 4.04 -14.91
C ASN A 124 10.76 4.91 -14.99
N ASN A 125 10.87 5.76 -16.02
CA ASN A 125 12.00 6.69 -16.15
C ASN A 125 12.13 7.63 -14.94
N HIS A 126 11.02 8.14 -14.40
CA HIS A 126 11.05 8.96 -13.20
C HIS A 126 11.52 8.16 -11.98
N THR A 127 11.08 6.91 -11.85
CA THR A 127 11.45 6.02 -10.75
C THR A 127 12.94 5.66 -10.81
N ASP A 128 13.43 5.29 -11.99
CA ASP A 128 14.83 4.97 -12.24
C ASP A 128 15.74 6.17 -11.96
N ASN A 129 15.36 7.37 -12.42
CA ASN A 129 16.11 8.60 -12.14
C ASN A 129 16.18 8.90 -10.64
N ARG A 130 15.07 8.68 -9.92
CA ARG A 130 15.03 8.85 -8.46
C ARG A 130 15.95 7.84 -7.76
N GLU A 131 15.96 6.59 -8.21
CA GLU A 131 16.81 5.54 -7.64
C GLU A 131 18.29 5.79 -7.93
N GLN A 132 18.64 6.19 -9.15
CA GLN A 132 19.99 6.64 -9.49
C GLN A 132 20.42 7.84 -8.65
N GLY A 133 19.51 8.80 -8.41
CA GLY A 133 19.78 9.94 -7.53
C GLY A 133 20.08 9.52 -6.09
N LYS A 134 19.30 8.57 -5.54
CA LYS A 134 19.55 7.99 -4.21
C LYS A 134 20.87 7.24 -4.15
N ALA A 135 21.19 6.46 -5.18
CA ALA A 135 22.45 5.71 -5.27
C ALA A 135 23.66 6.65 -5.27
N LYS A 136 23.64 7.70 -6.11
CA LYS A 136 24.70 8.73 -6.14
C LYS A 136 24.84 9.48 -4.82
N LEU A 137 23.74 9.76 -4.14
CA LEU A 137 23.77 10.41 -2.83
C LEU A 137 24.42 9.51 -1.78
N LYS A 138 24.10 8.21 -1.80
CA LYS A 138 24.70 7.21 -0.91
C LYS A 138 26.20 7.08 -1.16
N GLU A 139 26.63 7.00 -2.42
CA GLU A 139 28.04 6.96 -2.82
C GLU A 139 28.81 8.18 -2.29
N ARG A 140 28.28 9.40 -2.47
CA ARG A 140 28.88 10.62 -1.89
C ARG A 140 29.00 10.59 -0.37
N PHE A 141 27.98 10.06 0.31
CA PHE A 141 28.06 9.91 1.77
C PHE A 141 29.12 8.89 2.19
N GLU A 142 29.31 7.82 1.44
CA GLU A 142 30.37 6.84 1.68
C GLU A 142 31.75 7.48 1.46
N GLU A 143 31.95 8.21 0.36
CA GLU A 143 33.16 8.97 0.08
C GLU A 143 33.48 10.00 1.18
N ASP A 144 32.49 10.77 1.63
CA ASP A 144 32.65 11.74 2.72
C ASP A 144 33.05 11.06 4.03
N MET A 145 32.46 9.90 4.34
CA MET A 145 32.78 9.14 5.54
C MET A 145 34.19 8.52 5.49
N GLU A 146 34.63 8.07 4.32
CA GLU A 146 36.00 7.62 4.09
C GLU A 146 36.99 8.79 4.24
N GLY A 147 36.73 9.93 3.62
CA GLY A 147 37.57 11.13 3.77
C GLY A 147 37.66 11.63 5.22
N LEU A 148 36.57 11.53 5.99
CA LEU A 148 36.58 11.82 7.43
C LEU A 148 37.45 10.84 8.22
N ASN A 149 37.47 9.55 7.85
CA ASN A 149 38.35 8.58 8.49
C ASN A 149 39.83 8.87 8.18
N GLU A 150 40.16 9.21 6.94
CA GLU A 150 41.52 9.65 6.57
C GLU A 150 41.94 10.91 7.34
N LEU A 151 41.07 11.91 7.43
CA LEU A 151 41.34 13.12 8.23
C LEU A 151 41.55 12.81 9.71
N ARG A 152 40.76 11.91 10.29
CA ARG A 152 40.93 11.46 11.68
C ARG A 152 42.27 10.77 11.90
N THR A 153 42.69 9.89 10.99
CA THR A 153 43.99 9.20 11.11
C THR A 153 45.15 10.18 10.97
N ARG A 154 45.07 11.12 10.02
CA ARG A 154 46.06 12.20 9.87
C ARG A 154 46.14 13.11 11.09
N LEU A 155 45.01 13.53 11.65
CA LEU A 155 44.99 14.35 12.87
C LEU A 155 45.57 13.59 14.08
N LYS A 156 45.35 12.27 14.14
CA LYS A 156 45.99 11.42 15.16
C LYS A 156 47.51 11.39 14.97
N GLN A 157 48.00 11.20 13.75
CA GLN A 157 49.44 11.25 13.45
C GLN A 157 50.05 12.61 13.83
N ILE A 158 49.44 13.72 13.43
CA ILE A 158 49.90 15.08 13.80
C ILE A 158 49.94 15.25 15.32
N LYS A 159 48.93 14.74 16.03
CA LYS A 159 48.90 14.78 17.49
C LYS A 159 50.03 13.95 18.11
N ASP A 160 50.27 12.75 17.61
CA ASP A 160 51.32 11.85 18.09
C ASP A 160 52.72 12.43 17.80
N GLU A 161 52.93 13.04 16.63
CA GLU A 161 54.15 13.79 16.27
C GLU A 161 54.35 15.02 17.16
N HIS A 162 53.29 15.78 17.43
CA HIS A 162 53.37 16.91 18.37
C HIS A 162 53.76 16.45 19.78
N LEU A 163 53.19 15.35 20.27
CA LEU A 163 53.57 14.77 21.55
C LEU A 163 55.03 14.30 21.54
N PHE A 164 55.46 13.65 20.44
CA PHE A 164 56.84 13.23 20.25
C PHE A 164 57.83 14.41 20.33
N HIS A 165 57.55 15.51 19.62
CA HIS A 165 58.38 16.72 19.67
C HIS A 165 58.32 17.45 21.02
N GLN A 166 57.18 17.39 21.71
CA GLN A 166 57.03 17.92 23.06
C GLN A 166 57.89 17.14 24.07
N HIS A 167 57.86 15.80 24.01
CA HIS A 167 58.69 14.95 24.87
C HIS A 167 60.20 15.13 24.63
N ARG A 168 60.60 15.48 23.40
CA ARG A 168 62.00 15.69 23.01
C ARG A 168 62.48 17.13 23.21
N GLY A 169 61.62 18.04 23.65
CA GLY A 169 61.95 19.45 23.89
C GLY A 169 62.16 20.29 22.63
N THR A 170 61.83 19.78 21.44
CA THR A 170 62.00 20.48 20.16
C THR A 170 60.74 21.23 19.69
N ALA A 171 59.63 21.11 20.42
CA ALA A 171 58.40 21.81 20.10
C ALA A 171 58.51 23.31 20.44
N ARG A 172 58.07 24.19 19.53
CA ARG A 172 57.91 25.62 19.84
C ARG A 172 56.93 25.77 21.00
N VAL A 173 57.37 26.36 22.10
CA VAL A 173 56.56 26.63 23.30
C VAL A 173 55.54 27.73 22.94
N ALA A 174 54.39 27.33 22.42
CA ALA A 174 53.22 28.19 22.48
C ALA A 174 52.76 28.20 23.94
N ASN A 175 52.77 29.38 24.58
CA ASN A 175 52.26 29.61 25.94
C ASN A 175 50.84 29.05 26.06
N ARG A 176 50.75 27.80 26.52
CA ARG A 176 49.50 27.14 26.87
C ARG A 176 49.43 27.16 28.37
N ASN A 177 48.35 27.73 28.92
CA ASN A 177 48.06 27.66 30.35
C ASN A 177 48.13 26.20 30.79
N LEU A 178 49.21 25.86 31.50
CA LEU A 178 49.49 24.51 31.97
C LEU A 178 48.60 24.25 33.19
N VAL A 179 47.36 23.84 32.93
CA VAL A 179 46.66 23.00 33.90
C VAL A 179 47.58 21.80 34.18
N SER A 180 47.83 21.47 35.45
CA SER A 180 48.76 20.38 35.80
C SER A 180 48.35 19.09 35.07
N ASP A 181 49.32 18.31 34.62
CA ASP A 181 49.02 17.09 33.86
C ASP A 181 48.20 16.09 34.68
N GLU A 182 48.30 16.13 36.02
CA GLU A 182 47.41 15.42 36.94
C GLU A 182 45.96 15.90 36.85
N ARG A 183 45.70 17.22 36.84
CA ARG A 183 44.34 17.73 36.65
C ARG A 183 43.78 17.37 35.28
N LYS A 184 44.58 17.41 34.21
CA LYS A 184 44.14 16.95 32.88
C LYS A 184 43.84 15.45 32.86
N LYS A 185 44.62 14.63 33.57
CA LYS A 185 44.42 13.19 33.67
C LYS A 185 43.14 12.86 34.45
N ILE A 186 42.90 13.56 35.57
CA ILE A 186 41.68 13.44 36.37
C ILE A 186 40.46 13.89 35.56
N ASP A 187 40.51 15.06 34.91
CA ASP A 187 39.41 15.53 34.06
C ASP A 187 39.12 14.57 32.90
N ARG A 188 40.16 13.99 32.30
CA ARG A 188 40.01 12.98 31.25
C ARG A 188 39.39 11.69 31.80
N GLN A 189 39.83 11.21 32.97
CA GLN A 189 39.24 10.03 33.61
C GLN A 189 37.78 10.26 33.99
N ASN A 190 37.45 11.41 34.56
CA ASN A 190 36.08 11.77 34.89
C ASN A 190 35.21 11.88 33.63
N ARG A 191 35.75 12.47 32.55
CA ARG A 191 35.03 12.56 31.28
C ARG A 191 34.84 11.20 30.61
N VAL A 192 35.84 10.33 30.67
CA VAL A 192 35.75 8.96 30.16
C VAL A 192 34.75 8.16 30.99
N GLY A 193 34.84 8.17 32.32
CA GLY A 193 33.89 7.46 33.19
C GLY A 193 32.45 7.96 33.03
N ASN A 194 32.24 9.27 32.92
CA ASN A 194 30.90 9.83 32.65
C ASN A 194 30.37 9.40 31.27
N ILE A 195 31.23 9.32 30.26
CA ILE A 195 30.83 8.84 28.93
C ILE A 195 30.55 7.34 29.00
N GLU A 196 31.40 6.55 29.64
CA GLU A 196 31.25 5.10 29.78
C GLU A 196 29.94 4.74 30.48
N VAL A 197 29.64 5.36 31.62
CA VAL A 197 28.38 5.18 32.36
C VAL A 197 27.17 5.59 31.51
N ARG A 198 27.27 6.71 30.79
CA ARG A 198 26.17 7.15 29.91
C ARG A 198 25.98 6.19 28.74
N THR A 199 27.07 5.66 28.19
CA THR A 199 27.02 4.72 27.06
C THR A 199 26.55 3.34 27.50
N SER A 200 26.95 2.84 28.67
CA SER A 200 26.50 1.54 29.18
C SER A 200 25.00 1.58 29.47
N ALA A 201 24.52 2.62 30.16
CA ALA A 201 23.10 2.81 30.41
C ALA A 201 22.30 2.91 29.09
N LYS A 202 22.85 3.60 28.07
CA LYS A 202 22.22 3.67 26.75
C LYS A 202 22.21 2.33 26.03
N VAL A 203 23.28 1.55 26.13
CA VAL A 203 23.37 0.21 25.53
C VAL A 203 22.36 -0.73 26.18
N ASP A 204 22.21 -0.71 27.50
CA ASP A 204 21.25 -1.57 28.19
C ASP A 204 19.80 -1.19 27.86
N ALA A 205 19.50 0.11 27.78
CA ALA A 205 18.20 0.58 27.30
C ALA A 205 17.91 0.13 25.85
N LEU A 206 18.90 0.24 24.96
CA LEU A 206 18.77 -0.23 23.57
C LEU A 206 18.60 -1.75 23.48
N LYS A 207 19.23 -2.52 24.37
CA LYS A 207 19.03 -3.97 24.44
C LYS A 207 17.62 -4.34 24.89
N SER A 208 17.07 -3.66 25.92
CA SER A 208 15.68 -3.87 26.34
C SER A 208 14.70 -3.57 25.22
N SER A 209 14.87 -2.41 24.57
CA SER A 209 14.04 -2.01 23.44
C SER A 209 14.16 -3.01 22.27
N LEU A 210 15.35 -3.53 22.00
CA LEU A 210 15.53 -4.56 20.98
C LEU A 210 14.78 -5.85 21.33
N THR A 211 14.81 -6.29 22.59
CA THR A 211 14.09 -7.49 23.04
C THR A 211 12.57 -7.31 22.95
N GLU A 212 12.07 -6.15 23.36
CA GLU A 212 10.64 -5.80 23.25
C GLU A 212 10.18 -5.78 21.78
N LEU A 213 10.92 -5.08 20.90
CA LEU A 213 10.64 -5.04 19.47
C LEU A 213 10.68 -6.43 18.82
N MET A 214 11.61 -7.30 19.26
CA MET A 214 11.67 -8.68 18.78
C MET A 214 10.45 -9.50 19.21
N GLU A 215 9.94 -9.29 20.42
CA GLU A 215 8.73 -9.96 20.90
C GLU A 215 7.49 -9.46 20.17
N GLU A 216 7.36 -8.16 19.96
CA GLU A 216 6.29 -7.57 19.14
C GLU A 216 6.30 -8.14 17.72
N CYS A 217 7.49 -8.22 17.09
CA CYS A 217 7.65 -8.80 15.76
C CYS A 217 7.24 -10.29 15.73
N LYS A 218 7.52 -11.07 16.78
CA LYS A 218 7.06 -12.47 16.88
C LYS A 218 5.54 -12.56 17.01
N VAL A 219 4.92 -11.68 17.79
CA VAL A 219 3.45 -11.64 17.95
C VAL A 219 2.78 -11.24 16.64
N LEU A 220 3.24 -10.17 16.01
CA LEU A 220 2.72 -9.69 14.72
C LEU A 220 2.88 -10.73 13.62
N LYS A 221 4.01 -11.44 13.58
CA LYS A 221 4.20 -12.54 12.63
C LYS A 221 3.19 -13.66 12.84
N LYS A 222 2.96 -14.09 14.10
CA LYS A 222 1.94 -15.11 14.41
C LYS A 222 0.54 -14.66 14.01
N GLN A 223 0.19 -13.40 14.25
CA GLN A 223 -1.10 -12.84 13.84
C GLN A 223 -1.26 -12.81 12.32
N LEU A 224 -0.19 -12.47 11.59
CA LEU A 224 -0.18 -12.48 10.13
C LEU A 224 -0.35 -13.91 9.59
N ASP A 225 0.42 -14.87 10.11
CA ASP A 225 0.35 -16.28 9.71
C ASP A 225 -1.05 -16.85 9.96
N GLU A 226 -1.67 -16.53 11.11
CA GLU A 226 -3.04 -16.95 11.43
C GLU A 226 -4.07 -16.29 10.50
N SER A 227 -3.93 -14.99 10.24
CA SER A 227 -4.82 -14.28 9.32
C SER A 227 -4.74 -14.83 7.89
N GLN A 228 -3.54 -15.18 7.42
CA GLN A 228 -3.34 -15.81 6.11
C GLN A 228 -4.01 -17.17 6.08
N ARG A 229 -3.82 -18.00 7.11
CA ARG A 229 -4.45 -19.31 7.20
C ARG A 229 -5.98 -19.23 7.17
N ILE A 230 -6.58 -18.32 7.94
CA ILE A 230 -8.04 -18.10 7.94
C ILE A 230 -8.53 -17.64 6.55
N SER A 231 -7.76 -16.77 5.89
CA SER A 231 -8.09 -16.31 4.53
C SER A 231 -8.06 -17.46 3.52
N ASP A 232 -7.06 -18.32 3.58
CA ASP A 232 -6.92 -19.50 2.72
C ASP A 232 -8.03 -20.53 2.96
N GLU A 233 -8.38 -20.78 4.22
CA GLU A 233 -9.52 -21.65 4.59
C GLU A 233 -10.84 -21.09 4.05
N ARG A 234 -11.07 -19.78 4.19
CA ARG A 234 -12.26 -19.11 3.65
C ARG A 234 -12.30 -19.15 2.12
N LYS A 235 -11.15 -18.98 1.45
CA LYS A 235 -11.04 -19.07 0.00
C LYS A 235 -11.40 -20.47 -0.50
N LYS A 236 -10.86 -21.51 0.14
CA LYS A 236 -11.23 -22.91 -0.18
C LYS A 236 -12.72 -23.18 -0.01
N ALA A 237 -13.32 -22.70 1.09
CA ALA A 237 -14.76 -22.85 1.31
C ALA A 237 -15.61 -22.16 0.23
N LEU A 238 -15.19 -20.97 -0.23
CA LEU A 238 -15.85 -20.26 -1.33
C LEU A 238 -15.68 -20.97 -2.68
N GLU A 239 -14.49 -21.52 -2.95
CA GLU A 239 -14.23 -22.32 -4.16
C GLU A 239 -15.09 -23.59 -4.18
N GLU A 240 -15.22 -24.29 -3.05
CA GLU A 240 -16.12 -25.45 -2.92
C GLU A 240 -17.59 -25.08 -3.12
N SER A 241 -18.03 -23.94 -2.55
CA SER A 241 -19.40 -23.45 -2.75
C SER A 241 -19.65 -23.07 -4.21
N LEU A 242 -18.68 -22.45 -4.88
CA LEU A 242 -18.79 -22.06 -6.29
C LEU A 242 -18.85 -23.30 -7.19
N LYS A 243 -18.04 -24.33 -6.88
CA LYS A 243 -18.08 -25.60 -7.61
C LYS A 243 -19.45 -26.28 -7.49
N LYS A 244 -20.03 -26.34 -6.28
CA LYS A 244 -21.40 -26.87 -6.08
C LYS A 244 -22.44 -26.11 -6.89
N MET A 245 -22.39 -24.77 -6.88
CA MET A 245 -23.32 -23.94 -7.66
C MET A 245 -23.13 -24.13 -9.18
N GLN A 246 -21.90 -24.39 -9.63
CA GLN A 246 -21.63 -24.72 -11.03
C GLN A 246 -22.20 -26.09 -11.40
N ASP A 247 -22.01 -27.10 -10.55
CA ASP A 247 -22.53 -28.45 -10.74
C ASP A 247 -24.08 -28.43 -10.77
N GLU A 248 -24.72 -27.76 -9.81
CA GLU A 248 -26.18 -27.53 -9.78
C GLU A 248 -26.66 -26.76 -11.03
N GLY A 249 -25.86 -25.78 -11.47
CA GLY A 249 -26.14 -25.01 -12.69
C GLY A 249 -26.01 -25.82 -13.97
N THR A 250 -25.12 -26.81 -14.02
CA THR A 250 -25.02 -27.76 -15.14
C THR A 250 -26.18 -28.75 -15.13
N GLU A 251 -26.52 -29.33 -13.98
CA GLU A 251 -27.68 -30.21 -13.84
C GLU A 251 -28.97 -29.50 -14.24
N ALA A 252 -29.15 -28.24 -13.85
CA ALA A 252 -30.31 -27.45 -14.24
C ALA A 252 -30.37 -27.14 -15.75
N ARG A 253 -29.22 -27.06 -16.44
CA ARG A 253 -29.19 -26.90 -17.90
C ARG A 253 -29.53 -28.22 -18.61
N ASP A 254 -28.96 -29.33 -18.15
CA ASP A 254 -29.23 -30.65 -18.70
C ASP A 254 -30.71 -31.01 -18.55
N MET A 255 -31.30 -30.75 -17.37
CA MET A 255 -32.73 -30.94 -17.13
C MET A 255 -33.60 -30.06 -18.03
N ARG A 256 -33.19 -28.81 -18.32
CA ARG A 256 -33.91 -27.97 -19.28
C ARG A 256 -33.84 -28.54 -20.68
N GLN A 257 -32.68 -29.01 -21.12
CA GLN A 257 -32.52 -29.60 -22.44
C GLN A 257 -33.44 -30.82 -22.62
N VAL A 258 -33.46 -31.73 -21.64
CA VAL A 258 -34.35 -32.90 -21.66
C VAL A 258 -35.82 -32.48 -21.73
N LEU A 259 -36.24 -31.50 -20.94
CA LEU A 259 -37.62 -30.99 -20.98
C LEU A 259 -37.97 -30.31 -22.32
N GLU A 260 -37.02 -29.66 -22.96
CA GLU A 260 -37.21 -29.05 -24.29
C GLU A 260 -37.41 -30.13 -25.35
N GLU A 261 -36.58 -31.19 -25.32
CA GLU A 261 -36.69 -32.38 -26.19
C GLU A 261 -38.04 -33.10 -25.99
N GLU A 262 -38.45 -33.38 -24.74
CA GLU A 262 -39.75 -33.99 -24.43
C GLU A 262 -40.93 -33.13 -24.91
N LYS A 263 -40.80 -31.80 -24.82
CA LYS A 263 -41.82 -30.87 -25.29
C LYS A 263 -41.93 -30.86 -26.82
N GLU A 264 -40.81 -30.97 -27.53
CA GLU A 264 -40.81 -31.15 -28.99
C GLU A 264 -41.49 -32.46 -29.40
N GLU A 265 -41.17 -33.57 -28.72
CA GLU A 265 -41.83 -34.87 -28.95
C GLU A 265 -43.34 -34.83 -28.66
N LEU A 266 -43.76 -34.17 -27.58
CA LEU A 266 -45.18 -33.97 -27.28
C LEU A 266 -45.87 -33.11 -28.35
N SER A 267 -45.18 -32.13 -28.91
CA SER A 267 -45.69 -31.29 -29.99
C SER A 267 -45.88 -32.07 -31.29
N THR A 268 -44.92 -32.92 -31.66
CA THR A 268 -45.04 -33.78 -32.85
C THR A 268 -46.16 -34.80 -32.67
N LEU A 269 -46.23 -35.49 -31.52
CA LEU A 269 -47.29 -36.44 -31.21
C LEU A 269 -48.68 -35.80 -31.22
N LYS A 270 -48.80 -34.56 -30.73
CA LYS A 270 -50.05 -33.79 -30.82
C LYS A 270 -50.46 -33.53 -32.27
N SER A 271 -49.51 -33.17 -33.14
CA SER A 271 -49.76 -32.96 -34.57
C SER A 271 -50.22 -34.25 -35.25
N ASP A 272 -49.55 -35.37 -34.97
CA ASP A 272 -49.90 -36.69 -35.51
C ASP A 272 -51.31 -37.13 -35.08
N LEU A 273 -51.63 -36.99 -33.79
CA LEU A 273 -52.97 -37.28 -33.26
C LEU A 273 -54.05 -36.40 -33.91
N GLN A 274 -53.76 -35.12 -34.15
CA GLN A 274 -54.67 -34.25 -34.90
C GLN A 274 -54.86 -34.75 -36.33
N GLY A 275 -53.79 -35.17 -37.01
CA GLY A 275 -53.83 -35.78 -38.33
C GLY A 275 -54.73 -37.02 -38.37
N VAL A 276 -54.54 -37.96 -37.44
CA VAL A 276 -55.37 -39.16 -37.31
C VAL A 276 -56.84 -38.79 -37.07
N LEU A 277 -57.13 -37.82 -36.19
CA LEU A 277 -58.49 -37.35 -35.95
C LEU A 277 -59.13 -36.72 -37.19
N PHE A 278 -58.37 -35.98 -38.00
CA PHE A 278 -58.85 -35.47 -39.29
C PHE A 278 -59.19 -36.61 -40.26
N TYR A 279 -58.32 -37.61 -40.38
CA TYR A 279 -58.59 -38.81 -41.19
C TYR A 279 -59.84 -39.55 -40.73
N VAL A 280 -60.00 -39.81 -39.43
CA VAL A 280 -61.18 -40.48 -38.88
C VAL A 280 -62.46 -39.66 -39.12
N ARG A 281 -62.41 -38.33 -38.98
CA ARG A 281 -63.56 -37.47 -39.32
C ARG A 281 -63.88 -37.51 -40.82
N ALA A 282 -62.88 -37.53 -41.69
CA ALA A 282 -63.08 -37.61 -43.13
C ALA A 282 -63.73 -38.94 -43.51
N ALA A 283 -63.20 -40.05 -43.01
CA ALA A 283 -63.74 -41.39 -43.23
C ALA A 283 -65.19 -41.52 -42.74
N LYS A 284 -65.53 -40.99 -41.55
CA LYS A 284 -66.91 -40.99 -41.06
C LYS A 284 -67.87 -40.19 -41.94
N ARG A 285 -67.43 -39.07 -42.52
CA ARG A 285 -68.27 -38.31 -43.45
C ARG A 285 -68.49 -39.07 -44.75
N GLU A 286 -67.48 -39.79 -45.23
CA GLU A 286 -67.64 -40.66 -46.40
C GLU A 286 -68.62 -41.80 -46.12
N GLU A 287 -68.59 -42.41 -44.94
CA GLU A 287 -69.57 -43.42 -44.51
C GLU A 287 -71.00 -42.88 -44.37
N GLU A 288 -71.20 -41.62 -43.96
CA GLU A 288 -72.52 -40.98 -43.86
C GLU A 288 -73.12 -40.54 -45.21
N ILE A 289 -72.29 -40.50 -46.28
CA ILE A 289 -72.70 -40.10 -47.63
C ILE A 289 -73.11 -41.32 -48.49
N PHE A 290 -72.80 -42.54 -48.05
CA PHE A 290 -73.22 -43.81 -48.66
C PHE A 290 -74.40 -44.45 -47.92
#